data_AF-A0A8C2WGL1-F1
#
_entry.id   AF-A0A8C2WGL1-F1
#
_cell.length_a   1.000
_cell.length_b   1.000
_cell.length_c   1.000
_cell.angle_alpha   90.00
_cell.angle_beta   90.00
_cell.angle_gamma   90.00
#
_symmetry.space_group_name_H-M   'P 1'
#
loop_
_entity.id
_entity.type
_entity.pdbx_description
1 polymer ?
#
loop_
_entity_poly.entity_id
_entity_poly.type
_entity_poly.pdbx_seq_one_letter_code
_entity_poly.pdbx_strand_id
1 'polypeptide(L)'
;MYLSSLLLFLSLGALVKCAAGSDWCYHGCPQSPDHWAEHSGVSCGEKRQSPIDIVTGNVQIDHHLLNFTFVNFSSQHAIKSIENNGHTVKCKLEANQVEVSGGGLNGTYSTIQFHFHWGNTEYHPGAEHTIDGHRYPMEMHIVSLKKGFSVQNATEDSEGIAVLGFFINGTDDGDMSGPWSELTSYLTNTTDTEVDMNNTISIDDLIGNVDLTKFYRYMGSLTTPQCNEAVVWTVFQQPININKNLVQRFPMKTGFTNVYRPTQPLNGRDVFASPTTPLPSSHSWCYEEEPCEYKPSYWHNLPHSNCGGERQSPINIETLDTVTDEHLGAFTFTKFDDKHAIKHITNTGHSVKCVLKEDMVEVSGGGLGYVYSTLQFHFHWGSNKSDGSEHKVDSKRYPMEMHIVNKRKDLTLAEALETPNGLAVLGFLIEEKIAHGRSSSEHLETHPTSDMEAWKKMTSYIPAIHNISSEVNVTDEISIDDLLGGVNRAEYYRYNGSLTTPSCDEAVVWTVFKESVKVDQNLIMMFPTHAGYHNVYRPKQSLHNRKVYTTKSASSAPGPIILLLLLPCLCASSHNLHL
;
A
#
# COMPACT_ATOMS: atom_id res chain seq x y z
N MET A 1 -39.83 -47.18 -39.80
CA MET A 1 -38.55 -47.91 -39.79
C MET A 1 -37.62 -47.23 -40.76
N TYR A 2 -36.48 -46.74 -40.24
CA TYR A 2 -35.27 -46.26 -40.93
C TYR A 2 -35.42 -45.37 -42.17
N LEU A 3 -35.15 -44.07 -41.98
CA LEU A 3 -34.24 -43.21 -42.76
C LEU A 3 -34.65 -41.74 -42.57
N SER A 4 -33.99 -41.02 -41.65
CA SER A 4 -33.89 -39.56 -41.70
C SER A 4 -32.82 -39.07 -40.70
N SER A 5 -31.57 -39.44 -40.95
CA SER A 5 -30.41 -38.90 -40.21
C SER A 5 -29.27 -38.67 -41.20
N LEU A 6 -29.45 -37.73 -42.11
CA LEU A 6 -28.38 -37.15 -42.91
C LEU A 6 -28.94 -35.90 -43.61
N LEU A 7 -28.81 -34.72 -42.97
CA LEU A 7 -28.91 -33.36 -43.54
C LEU A 7 -29.29 -32.36 -42.42
N LEU A 8 -28.33 -32.06 -41.53
CA LEU A 8 -28.42 -30.90 -40.63
C LEU A 8 -27.02 -30.38 -40.23
N PHE A 9 -26.14 -30.27 -41.22
CA PHE A 9 -24.79 -29.68 -41.05
C PHE A 9 -24.49 -28.52 -42.03
N LEU A 10 -25.50 -28.00 -42.73
CA LEU A 10 -25.32 -26.90 -43.69
C LEU A 10 -26.50 -25.93 -43.60
N SER A 11 -26.55 -25.12 -42.54
CA SER A 11 -27.42 -23.93 -42.50
C SER A 11 -26.95 -22.93 -41.43
N LEU A 12 -25.76 -22.35 -41.63
CA LEU A 12 -25.42 -21.06 -41.01
C LEU A 12 -24.67 -20.19 -42.04
N GLY A 13 -25.30 -20.03 -43.20
CA GLY A 13 -24.87 -19.12 -44.24
C GLY A 13 -26.11 -18.45 -44.84
N ALA A 14 -26.27 -17.17 -44.53
CA ALA A 14 -27.28 -16.22 -45.03
C ALA A 14 -28.73 -16.42 -44.55
N LEU A 15 -29.18 -15.52 -43.66
CA LEU A 15 -30.30 -14.59 -43.91
C LEU A 15 -30.48 -13.56 -42.77
N VAL A 16 -29.50 -12.66 -42.62
CA VAL A 16 -29.70 -11.22 -42.36
C VAL A 16 -28.51 -10.51 -43.01
N LYS A 17 -28.71 -9.86 -44.16
CA LYS A 17 -27.78 -8.85 -44.68
C LYS A 17 -28.21 -7.51 -44.08
N CYS A 18 -27.75 -7.24 -42.87
CA CYS A 18 -27.59 -5.89 -42.32
C CYS A 18 -26.21 -5.88 -41.67
N ALA A 19 -25.28 -5.17 -42.33
CA ALA A 19 -23.84 -5.12 -42.08
C ALA A 19 -23.16 -6.49 -42.00
N ALA A 20 -22.30 -6.79 -42.99
CA ALA A 20 -21.11 -7.56 -42.64
C ALA A 20 -20.48 -6.81 -41.46
N GLY A 21 -20.53 -7.38 -40.25
CA GLY A 21 -19.76 -6.86 -39.13
C GLY A 21 -18.32 -6.92 -39.61
N SER A 22 -17.80 -5.78 -40.04
CA SER A 22 -16.45 -5.62 -40.55
C SER A 22 -15.50 -6.24 -39.54
N ASP A 23 -14.70 -7.23 -39.96
CA ASP A 23 -13.72 -7.93 -39.12
C ASP A 23 -13.09 -6.94 -38.14
N TRP A 24 -13.42 -7.10 -36.87
CA TRP A 24 -12.91 -6.24 -35.82
C TRP A 24 -11.49 -6.65 -35.48
N CYS A 25 -10.72 -5.74 -34.91
CA CYS A 25 -9.39 -6.05 -34.39
C CYS A 25 -9.20 -5.37 -33.05
N TYR A 26 -8.17 -5.77 -32.31
CA TYR A 26 -7.76 -5.05 -31.10
C TYR A 26 -6.94 -3.79 -31.42
N HIS A 27 -6.20 -3.79 -32.54
CA HIS A 27 -5.39 -2.66 -32.97
C HIS A 27 -5.11 -2.71 -34.48
N GLY A 28 -4.70 -1.58 -35.04
CA GLY A 28 -4.13 -1.53 -36.40
C GLY A 28 -5.13 -1.73 -37.54
N CYS A 29 -6.44 -1.75 -37.26
CA CYS A 29 -7.49 -1.78 -38.28
C CYS A 29 -8.57 -0.71 -38.00
N PRO A 30 -9.42 -0.38 -38.99
CA PRO A 30 -10.48 0.61 -38.85
C PRO A 30 -11.56 0.27 -37.82
N GLN A 31 -11.64 -1.00 -37.40
CA GLN A 31 -12.65 -1.53 -36.49
C GLN A 31 -12.00 -1.93 -35.17
N SER A 32 -11.20 -1.00 -34.63
CA SER A 32 -10.53 -1.10 -33.35
C SER A 32 -11.49 -0.82 -32.18
N PRO A 33 -11.09 -1.11 -30.93
CA PRO A 33 -11.95 -0.92 -29.76
C PRO A 33 -12.58 0.47 -29.62
N ASP A 34 -11.89 1.52 -30.08
CA ASP A 34 -12.38 2.90 -30.04
C ASP A 34 -13.66 3.12 -30.87
N HIS A 35 -13.89 2.28 -31.90
CA HIS A 35 -15.02 2.38 -32.81
C HIS A 35 -16.09 1.32 -32.56
N TRP A 36 -15.88 0.37 -31.64
CA TRP A 36 -16.84 -0.72 -31.43
C TRP A 36 -18.22 -0.21 -31.00
N ALA A 37 -18.28 0.86 -30.21
CA ALA A 37 -19.54 1.48 -29.78
C ALA A 37 -20.36 2.11 -30.93
N GLU A 38 -19.75 2.35 -32.10
CA GLU A 38 -20.41 2.96 -33.26
C GLU A 38 -21.19 1.94 -34.10
N HIS A 39 -21.00 0.64 -33.84
CA HIS A 39 -21.70 -0.41 -34.57
C HIS A 39 -23.17 -0.53 -34.18
N SER A 40 -24.04 -0.71 -35.16
CA SER A 40 -25.46 -0.97 -34.91
C SER A 40 -25.67 -2.34 -34.27
N GLY A 41 -26.41 -2.40 -33.16
CA GLY A 41 -26.80 -3.65 -32.52
C GLY A 41 -25.72 -4.26 -31.62
N VAL A 42 -24.76 -3.46 -31.14
CA VAL A 42 -23.80 -3.87 -30.11
C VAL A 42 -23.96 -3.02 -28.85
N SER A 43 -23.50 -3.56 -27.73
CA SER A 43 -23.55 -2.92 -26.40
C SER A 43 -22.23 -2.26 -26.01
N CYS A 44 -21.25 -2.16 -26.91
CA CYS A 44 -19.87 -1.76 -26.60
C CYS A 44 -19.71 -0.32 -26.05
N GLY A 45 -20.76 0.51 -26.06
CA GLY A 45 -20.80 1.85 -25.47
C GLY A 45 -21.69 2.00 -24.23
N GLU A 46 -22.18 0.90 -23.67
CA GLU A 46 -23.00 0.92 -22.45
C GLU A 46 -22.15 1.17 -21.18
N LYS A 47 -22.73 1.10 -19.98
CA LYS A 47 -22.10 1.62 -18.74
C LYS A 47 -21.30 0.59 -17.96
N ARG A 48 -21.59 -0.70 -18.07
CA ARG A 48 -20.93 -1.82 -17.40
C ARG A 48 -19.95 -2.55 -18.33
N GLN A 49 -19.20 -1.80 -19.13
CA GLN A 49 -18.23 -2.36 -20.07
C GLN A 49 -16.98 -2.91 -19.38
N SER A 50 -16.41 -3.97 -19.94
CA SER A 50 -15.19 -4.65 -19.49
C SER A 50 -14.14 -4.67 -20.62
N PRO A 51 -12.85 -4.81 -20.30
CA PRO A 51 -12.26 -4.99 -18.96
C PRO A 51 -12.21 -3.68 -18.17
N ILE A 52 -11.90 -3.74 -16.88
CA ILE A 52 -11.72 -2.55 -16.01
C ILE A 52 -10.33 -2.53 -15.40
N ASP A 53 -9.92 -1.35 -14.91
CA ASP A 53 -8.87 -1.25 -13.90
C ASP A 53 -9.45 -1.54 -12.52
N ILE A 54 -8.87 -2.50 -11.81
CA ILE A 54 -9.22 -2.84 -10.44
C ILE A 54 -8.36 -1.96 -9.53
N VAL A 55 -8.94 -0.84 -9.10
CA VAL A 55 -8.31 0.06 -8.13
C VAL A 55 -8.51 -0.52 -6.74
N THR A 56 -7.51 -1.23 -6.25
CA THR A 56 -7.60 -2.05 -5.04
C THR A 56 -7.88 -1.23 -3.79
N GLY A 57 -7.44 0.03 -3.74
CA GLY A 57 -7.75 0.98 -2.66
C GLY A 57 -9.23 1.35 -2.54
N ASN A 58 -10.04 1.10 -3.59
CA ASN A 58 -11.48 1.37 -3.60
C ASN A 58 -12.33 0.09 -3.45
N VAL A 59 -11.71 -1.08 -3.50
CA VAL A 59 -12.40 -2.37 -3.43
C VAL A 59 -12.98 -2.61 -2.04
N GLN A 60 -14.21 -3.11 -1.99
CA GLN A 60 -14.89 -3.47 -0.74
C GLN A 60 -14.80 -4.97 -0.48
N ILE A 61 -14.57 -5.38 0.78
CA ILE A 61 -14.65 -6.81 1.12
C ILE A 61 -16.11 -7.24 1.14
N ASP A 62 -16.43 -8.30 0.39
CA ASP A 62 -17.71 -8.99 0.49
C ASP A 62 -17.52 -10.36 1.15
N HIS A 63 -18.07 -10.49 2.37
CA HIS A 63 -17.99 -11.69 3.20
C HIS A 63 -18.75 -12.91 2.63
N HIS A 64 -19.57 -12.72 1.59
CA HIS A 64 -20.29 -13.79 0.92
C HIS A 64 -19.51 -14.43 -0.25
N LEU A 65 -18.38 -13.84 -0.65
CA LEU A 65 -17.50 -14.37 -1.70
C LEU A 65 -16.61 -15.50 -1.15
N LEU A 66 -17.24 -16.65 -0.93
CA LEU A 66 -16.62 -17.87 -0.39
C LEU A 66 -15.95 -18.71 -1.49
N ASN A 67 -15.45 -19.90 -1.14
CA ASN A 67 -14.75 -20.78 -2.08
C ASN A 67 -15.62 -21.22 -3.27
N PHE A 68 -14.96 -21.44 -4.41
CA PHE A 68 -15.56 -22.07 -5.58
C PHE A 68 -15.64 -23.59 -5.42
N THR A 69 -16.53 -24.19 -6.21
CA THR A 69 -16.58 -25.63 -6.48
C THR A 69 -16.39 -25.84 -7.98
N PHE A 70 -15.32 -26.54 -8.34
CA PHE A 70 -14.97 -26.88 -9.71
C PHE A 70 -15.24 -28.36 -9.97
N VAL A 71 -15.96 -28.66 -11.04
CA VAL A 71 -16.26 -30.02 -11.48
C VAL A 71 -15.49 -30.29 -12.76
N ASN A 72 -14.66 -31.35 -12.74
CA ASN A 72 -13.87 -31.84 -13.87
C ASN A 72 -12.83 -30.87 -14.46
N PHE A 73 -12.41 -29.84 -13.72
CA PHE A 73 -11.28 -28.98 -14.13
C PHE A 73 -9.95 -29.75 -14.21
N SER A 74 -9.78 -30.79 -13.40
CA SER A 74 -8.65 -31.72 -13.42
C SER A 74 -8.75 -32.83 -14.48
N SER A 75 -9.84 -32.87 -15.25
CA SER A 75 -10.01 -33.88 -16.30
C SER A 75 -9.16 -33.53 -17.52
N GLN A 76 -8.21 -34.39 -17.87
CA GLN A 76 -7.42 -34.27 -19.09
C GLN A 76 -8.23 -34.52 -20.37
N HIS A 77 -9.45 -35.06 -20.25
CA HIS A 77 -10.36 -35.28 -21.37
C HIS A 77 -11.34 -34.12 -21.58
N ALA A 78 -11.27 -33.07 -20.76
CA ALA A 78 -12.18 -31.94 -20.86
C ALA A 78 -11.86 -31.01 -22.05
N ILE A 79 -10.58 -30.88 -22.41
CA ILE A 79 -10.14 -29.96 -23.46
C ILE A 79 -10.19 -30.71 -24.79
N LYS A 80 -11.12 -30.29 -25.65
CA LYS A 80 -11.39 -30.95 -26.92
C LYS A 80 -10.40 -30.52 -28.00
N SER A 81 -10.27 -29.21 -28.17
CA SER A 81 -9.54 -28.63 -29.30
C SER A 81 -9.01 -27.25 -28.98
N ILE A 82 -8.01 -26.83 -29.76
CA ILE A 82 -7.40 -25.50 -29.73
C ILE A 82 -7.44 -24.89 -31.13
N GLU A 83 -7.74 -23.60 -31.19
CA GLU A 83 -7.94 -22.86 -32.44
C GLU A 83 -7.32 -21.46 -32.29
N ASN A 84 -6.56 -21.04 -33.30
CA ASN A 84 -6.26 -19.62 -33.51
C ASN A 84 -7.39 -19.06 -34.40
N ASN A 85 -8.31 -18.29 -33.83
CA ASN A 85 -9.49 -17.80 -34.56
C ASN A 85 -9.29 -16.41 -35.19
N GLY A 86 -8.04 -16.01 -35.43
CA GLY A 86 -7.67 -14.68 -35.94
C GLY A 86 -7.74 -13.55 -34.90
N HIS A 87 -8.38 -13.78 -33.75
CA HIS A 87 -8.49 -12.80 -32.68
C HIS A 87 -7.86 -13.26 -31.37
N THR A 88 -7.74 -14.57 -31.13
CA THR A 88 -7.16 -15.13 -29.90
C THR A 88 -6.78 -16.59 -30.15
N VAL A 89 -6.09 -17.20 -29.17
CA VAL A 89 -5.97 -18.64 -29.04
C VAL A 89 -7.09 -19.10 -28.12
N LYS A 90 -7.99 -19.93 -28.65
CA LYS A 90 -9.18 -20.43 -27.96
C LYS A 90 -9.13 -21.94 -27.84
N CYS A 91 -9.33 -22.44 -26.64
CA CYS A 91 -9.49 -23.86 -26.35
C CYS A 91 -10.97 -24.17 -26.07
N LYS A 92 -11.56 -25.09 -26.83
CA LYS A 92 -12.96 -25.53 -26.65
C LYS A 92 -13.00 -26.73 -25.72
N LEU A 93 -14.00 -26.75 -24.85
CA LEU A 93 -14.22 -27.86 -23.92
C LEU A 93 -15.32 -28.80 -24.42
N GLU A 94 -15.29 -30.04 -23.95
CA GLU A 94 -16.39 -30.97 -24.16
C GLU A 94 -17.67 -30.47 -23.50
N ALA A 95 -18.77 -30.51 -24.26
CA ALA A 95 -20.03 -29.91 -23.84
C ALA A 95 -20.58 -30.59 -22.57
N ASN A 96 -21.02 -29.78 -21.62
CA ASN A 96 -21.65 -30.21 -20.37
C ASN A 96 -20.79 -31.11 -19.47
N GLN A 97 -19.46 -31.07 -19.60
CA GLN A 97 -18.55 -31.87 -18.77
C GLN A 97 -17.93 -31.10 -17.62
N VAL A 98 -17.66 -29.81 -17.83
CA VAL A 98 -16.95 -28.96 -16.87
C VAL A 98 -17.91 -27.94 -16.30
N GLU A 99 -17.96 -27.82 -14.97
CA GLU A 99 -18.88 -26.90 -14.29
C GLU A 99 -18.17 -26.12 -13.18
N VAL A 100 -18.66 -24.91 -12.92
CA VAL A 100 -18.24 -24.06 -11.80
C VAL A 100 -19.46 -23.54 -11.04
N SER A 101 -19.34 -23.47 -9.72
CA SER A 101 -20.31 -22.86 -8.80
C SER A 101 -19.60 -22.36 -7.55
N GLY A 102 -20.32 -21.77 -6.59
CA GLY A 102 -19.70 -21.14 -5.42
C GLY A 102 -19.08 -19.79 -5.78
N GLY A 103 -18.16 -19.26 -4.98
CA GLY A 103 -17.57 -17.94 -5.27
C GLY A 103 -18.56 -16.78 -5.17
N GLY A 104 -19.76 -16.98 -4.63
CA GLY A 104 -20.88 -16.03 -4.73
C GLY A 104 -21.55 -15.97 -6.12
N LEU A 105 -21.30 -16.94 -7.01
CA LEU A 105 -22.05 -17.07 -8.26
C LEU A 105 -23.49 -17.53 -7.98
N ASN A 106 -24.44 -16.97 -8.73
CA ASN A 106 -25.86 -17.31 -8.64
C ASN A 106 -26.18 -18.57 -9.47
N GLY A 107 -25.89 -19.74 -8.90
CA GLY A 107 -26.14 -21.05 -9.49
C GLY A 107 -24.90 -21.72 -10.06
N THR A 108 -25.11 -22.77 -10.85
CA THR A 108 -24.06 -23.53 -11.53
C THR A 108 -23.91 -23.05 -12.96
N TYR A 109 -22.68 -23.00 -13.44
CA TYR A 109 -22.33 -22.59 -14.80
C TYR A 109 -21.56 -23.71 -15.49
N SER A 110 -21.90 -24.01 -16.74
CA SER A 110 -21.21 -24.98 -17.58
C SER A 110 -20.12 -24.26 -18.38
N THR A 111 -18.86 -24.67 -18.18
CA THR A 111 -17.70 -24.08 -18.86
C THR A 111 -17.62 -24.60 -20.29
N ILE A 112 -17.49 -23.68 -21.25
CA ILE A 112 -17.54 -24.00 -22.68
C ILE A 112 -16.21 -23.79 -23.40
N GLN A 113 -15.37 -22.88 -22.91
CA GLN A 113 -14.09 -22.54 -23.53
C GLN A 113 -13.19 -21.75 -22.58
N PHE A 114 -11.91 -21.71 -22.87
CA PHE A 114 -11.00 -20.67 -22.37
C PHE A 114 -10.14 -20.10 -23.48
N HIS A 115 -9.68 -18.86 -23.32
CA HIS A 115 -8.87 -18.16 -24.32
C HIS A 115 -7.89 -17.19 -23.67
N PHE A 116 -6.98 -16.65 -24.49
CA PHE A 116 -5.85 -15.86 -24.01
C PHE A 116 -5.79 -14.46 -24.62
N HIS A 117 -5.31 -13.52 -23.82
CA HIS A 117 -4.96 -12.16 -24.22
C HIS A 117 -3.48 -11.94 -23.95
N TRP A 118 -2.80 -11.27 -24.87
CA TRP A 118 -1.36 -11.06 -24.77
C TRP A 118 -0.92 -9.77 -25.44
N GLY A 119 0.16 -9.20 -24.90
CA GLY A 119 0.83 -8.06 -25.49
C GLY A 119 1.88 -8.46 -26.52
N ASN A 120 2.71 -7.51 -26.96
CA ASN A 120 3.79 -7.82 -27.91
C ASN A 120 4.96 -8.56 -27.25
N THR A 121 5.32 -8.18 -26.02
CA THR A 121 6.43 -8.75 -25.24
C THR A 121 6.10 -8.66 -23.75
N GLU A 122 6.92 -9.24 -22.88
CA GLU A 122 6.81 -9.03 -21.43
C GLU A 122 6.91 -7.54 -21.03
N TYR A 123 7.63 -6.72 -21.81
CA TYR A 123 7.77 -5.27 -21.62
C TYR A 123 6.66 -4.46 -22.31
N HIS A 124 5.78 -5.11 -23.05
CA HIS A 124 4.61 -4.52 -23.70
C HIS A 124 3.40 -5.38 -23.33
N PRO A 125 2.93 -5.31 -22.07
CA PRO A 125 1.95 -6.23 -21.52
C PRO A 125 0.58 -6.12 -22.18
N GLY A 126 -0.20 -7.20 -22.13
CA GLY A 126 -1.52 -7.27 -22.76
C GLY A 126 -2.51 -8.20 -22.08
N ALA A 127 -2.45 -8.33 -20.75
CA ALA A 127 -3.66 -8.64 -19.99
C ALA A 127 -4.74 -7.61 -20.30
N GLU A 128 -6.02 -7.98 -20.24
CA GLU A 128 -7.13 -7.06 -20.52
C GLU A 128 -7.44 -6.20 -19.29
N HIS A 129 -7.55 -6.82 -18.12
CA HIS A 129 -7.66 -6.14 -16.84
C HIS A 129 -6.33 -5.55 -16.39
N THR A 130 -6.42 -4.53 -15.52
CA THR A 130 -5.28 -4.00 -14.77
C THR A 130 -5.59 -3.98 -13.29
N ILE A 131 -4.55 -3.98 -12.46
CA ILE A 131 -4.65 -3.79 -11.00
C ILE A 131 -3.87 -2.52 -10.67
N ASP A 132 -4.54 -1.50 -10.13
CA ASP A 132 -3.93 -0.19 -9.83
C ASP A 132 -3.11 0.38 -11.01
N GLY A 133 -3.64 0.24 -12.23
CA GLY A 133 -2.96 0.64 -13.46
C GLY A 133 -1.87 -0.32 -13.95
N HIS A 134 -1.45 -1.31 -13.17
CA HIS A 134 -0.49 -2.33 -13.58
C HIS A 134 -1.14 -3.36 -14.53
N ARG A 135 -0.49 -3.60 -15.68
CA ARG A 135 -0.93 -4.59 -16.68
C ARG A 135 0.04 -5.76 -16.72
N TYR A 136 -0.46 -6.97 -16.50
CA TYR A 136 0.31 -8.20 -16.65
C TYR A 136 0.60 -8.54 -18.12
N PRO A 137 1.65 -9.31 -18.42
CA PRO A 137 1.99 -9.71 -19.79
C PRO A 137 0.82 -10.35 -20.56
N MET A 138 0.05 -11.20 -19.88
CA MET A 138 -1.01 -12.01 -20.46
C MET A 138 -2.18 -12.19 -19.48
N GLU A 139 -3.34 -12.56 -20.01
CA GLU A 139 -4.51 -12.96 -19.23
C GLU A 139 -5.23 -14.13 -19.89
N MET A 140 -5.70 -15.08 -19.09
CA MET A 140 -6.55 -16.19 -19.51
C MET A 140 -7.98 -15.97 -19.02
N HIS A 141 -8.96 -16.16 -19.91
CA HIS A 141 -10.38 -16.09 -19.59
C HIS A 141 -11.03 -17.45 -19.76
N ILE A 142 -11.57 -18.01 -18.68
CA ILE A 142 -12.40 -19.22 -18.70
C ILE A 142 -13.86 -18.79 -18.71
N VAL A 143 -14.60 -19.16 -19.75
CA VAL A 143 -15.97 -18.70 -20.00
C VAL A 143 -16.98 -19.82 -19.76
N SER A 144 -17.95 -19.53 -18.90
CA SER A 144 -19.00 -20.46 -18.50
C SER A 144 -20.38 -19.84 -18.67
N LEU A 145 -21.32 -20.60 -19.21
CA LEU A 145 -22.72 -20.19 -19.33
C LEU A 145 -23.52 -20.71 -18.15
N LYS A 146 -24.50 -19.96 -17.68
CA LYS A 146 -25.43 -20.44 -16.65
C LYS A 146 -26.04 -21.76 -17.09
N LYS A 147 -26.04 -22.77 -16.21
CA LYS A 147 -26.37 -24.16 -16.59
C LYS A 147 -27.75 -24.24 -17.24
N GLY A 148 -27.81 -24.85 -18.42
CA GLY A 148 -29.02 -24.98 -19.23
C GLY A 148 -29.31 -23.79 -20.16
N PHE A 149 -28.50 -22.73 -20.14
CA PHE A 149 -28.66 -21.60 -21.04
C PHE A 149 -27.99 -21.90 -22.39
N SER A 150 -28.63 -21.45 -23.47
CA SER A 150 -27.97 -21.24 -24.75
C SER A 150 -27.09 -19.99 -24.69
N VAL A 151 -26.18 -19.81 -25.65
CA VAL A 151 -25.40 -18.56 -25.78
C VAL A 151 -26.32 -17.35 -25.85
N GLN A 152 -27.42 -17.43 -26.63
CA GLN A 152 -28.38 -16.34 -26.77
C GLN A 152 -29.04 -15.98 -25.42
N ASN A 153 -29.56 -16.98 -24.70
CA ASN A 153 -30.19 -16.73 -23.40
C ASN A 153 -29.18 -16.16 -22.40
N ALA A 154 -27.93 -16.62 -22.45
CA ALA A 154 -26.86 -16.12 -21.59
C ALA A 154 -26.50 -14.66 -21.88
N THR A 155 -26.53 -14.22 -23.13
CA THR A 155 -26.26 -12.82 -23.48
C THR A 155 -27.40 -11.85 -23.15
N GLU A 156 -28.60 -12.35 -22.88
CA GLU A 156 -29.79 -11.56 -22.53
C GLU A 156 -30.03 -11.47 -21.00
N ASP A 157 -29.34 -12.30 -20.20
CA ASP A 157 -29.39 -12.29 -18.73
C ASP A 157 -28.15 -11.58 -18.16
N SER A 158 -28.33 -10.65 -17.24
CA SER A 158 -27.22 -9.87 -16.65
C SER A 158 -26.19 -10.72 -15.89
N GLU A 159 -26.56 -11.93 -15.49
CA GLU A 159 -25.72 -12.95 -14.85
C GLU A 159 -25.66 -14.24 -15.70
N GLY A 160 -25.98 -14.18 -17.00
CA GLY A 160 -26.04 -15.36 -17.86
C GLY A 160 -24.68 -16.00 -18.11
N ILE A 161 -23.59 -15.25 -17.94
CA ILE A 161 -22.21 -15.69 -18.18
C ILE A 161 -21.38 -15.45 -16.93
N ALA A 162 -20.60 -16.45 -16.51
CA ALA A 162 -19.52 -16.28 -15.54
C ALA A 162 -18.18 -16.37 -16.27
N VAL A 163 -17.29 -15.41 -16.02
CA VAL A 163 -15.92 -15.45 -16.57
C VAL A 163 -14.92 -15.40 -15.43
N LEU A 164 -13.99 -16.37 -15.44
CA LEU A 164 -12.85 -16.43 -14.55
C LEU A 164 -11.62 -15.89 -15.29
N GLY A 165 -11.09 -14.76 -14.82
CA GLY A 165 -9.88 -14.12 -15.33
C GLY A 165 -8.66 -14.51 -14.49
N PHE A 166 -7.59 -14.93 -15.16
CA PHE A 166 -6.30 -15.26 -14.56
C PHE A 166 -5.21 -14.45 -15.22
N PHE A 167 -4.54 -13.59 -14.45
CA PHE A 167 -3.31 -12.95 -14.92
C PHE A 167 -2.22 -14.00 -15.11
N ILE A 168 -1.39 -13.82 -16.12
CA ILE A 168 -0.23 -14.68 -16.40
C ILE A 168 1.01 -13.80 -16.43
N ASN A 169 2.00 -14.16 -15.61
CA ASN A 169 3.26 -13.46 -15.49
C ASN A 169 4.43 -14.32 -15.98
N GLY A 170 5.41 -13.68 -16.62
CA GLY A 170 6.63 -14.33 -17.08
C GLY A 170 7.73 -14.21 -16.03
N THR A 171 8.28 -15.32 -15.53
CA THR A 171 9.45 -15.31 -14.64
C THR A 171 10.60 -16.17 -15.20
N ASP A 172 11.82 -15.96 -14.70
CA ASP A 172 13.00 -16.74 -15.12
C ASP A 172 12.95 -18.18 -14.60
N ASP A 173 12.39 -18.36 -13.41
CA ASP A 173 12.27 -19.60 -12.63
C ASP A 173 10.86 -20.21 -12.65
N GLY A 174 9.93 -19.65 -13.43
CA GLY A 174 8.51 -20.00 -13.41
C GLY A 174 8.27 -21.45 -13.75
N ASP A 175 7.85 -22.23 -12.75
CA ASP A 175 7.57 -23.66 -12.89
C ASP A 175 6.12 -23.91 -13.31
N MET A 176 5.89 -24.06 -14.61
CA MET A 176 4.80 -24.83 -15.23
C MET A 176 5.21 -25.33 -16.63
N SER A 177 6.48 -25.69 -16.79
CA SER A 177 7.06 -25.95 -18.12
C SER A 177 6.39 -27.10 -18.87
N GLY A 178 5.83 -28.10 -18.19
CA GLY A 178 5.15 -29.23 -18.84
C GLY A 178 3.84 -28.82 -19.53
N PRO A 179 2.78 -28.48 -18.77
CA PRO A 179 1.47 -28.19 -19.34
C PRO A 179 1.47 -27.02 -20.33
N TRP A 180 2.17 -25.93 -20.00
CA TRP A 180 2.26 -24.77 -20.87
C TRP A 180 3.18 -25.00 -22.08
N SER A 181 4.22 -25.84 -22.00
CA SER A 181 4.99 -26.20 -23.20
C SER A 181 4.15 -27.07 -24.13
N GLU A 182 3.34 -27.98 -23.60
CA GLU A 182 2.41 -28.79 -24.40
C GLU A 182 1.36 -27.89 -25.06
N LEU A 183 0.68 -27.02 -24.30
CA LEU A 183 -0.28 -26.06 -24.85
C LEU A 183 0.35 -25.20 -25.95
N THR A 184 1.53 -24.62 -25.69
CA THR A 184 2.22 -23.76 -26.66
C THR A 184 2.80 -24.53 -27.85
N SER A 185 2.81 -25.86 -27.83
CA SER A 185 3.21 -26.69 -28.97
C SER A 185 2.19 -26.62 -30.10
N TYR A 186 0.90 -26.47 -29.77
CA TYR A 186 -0.21 -26.38 -30.72
C TYR A 186 -0.38 -25.00 -31.35
N LEU A 187 0.29 -23.97 -30.83
CA LEU A 187 0.20 -22.62 -31.38
C LEU A 187 0.68 -22.58 -32.83
N THR A 188 -0.16 -22.00 -33.69
CA THR A 188 0.05 -21.86 -35.13
C THR A 188 -0.33 -20.45 -35.59
N ASN A 189 0.30 -19.99 -36.67
CA ASN A 189 -0.03 -18.73 -37.33
C ASN A 189 -1.19 -18.87 -38.32
N THR A 190 -1.69 -20.10 -38.52
CA THR A 190 -2.83 -20.35 -39.39
C THR A 190 -4.11 -20.01 -38.62
N THR A 191 -4.89 -19.07 -39.15
CA THR A 191 -6.18 -18.70 -38.58
C THR A 191 -7.25 -19.70 -39.01
N ASP A 192 -8.29 -19.83 -38.18
CA ASP A 192 -9.49 -20.64 -38.42
C ASP A 192 -9.21 -22.14 -38.61
N THR A 193 -8.07 -22.61 -38.10
CA THR A 193 -7.73 -24.03 -38.00
C THR A 193 -7.87 -24.51 -36.57
N GLU A 194 -8.86 -25.38 -36.37
CA GLU A 194 -9.11 -26.10 -35.11
C GLU A 194 -8.31 -27.42 -35.12
N VAL A 195 -7.58 -27.67 -34.04
CA VAL A 195 -6.76 -28.86 -33.83
C VAL A 195 -7.26 -29.59 -32.59
N ASP A 196 -7.60 -30.87 -32.73
CA ASP A 196 -7.98 -31.72 -31.59
C ASP A 196 -6.77 -31.93 -30.66
N MET A 197 -6.99 -31.79 -29.36
CA MET A 197 -5.95 -31.96 -28.36
C MET A 197 -5.83 -33.42 -27.92
N ASN A 198 -4.60 -33.86 -27.63
CA ASN A 198 -4.27 -35.26 -27.33
C ASN A 198 -4.56 -35.70 -25.88
N ASN A 199 -5.43 -34.98 -25.14
CA ASN A 199 -5.81 -35.27 -23.74
C ASN A 199 -4.63 -35.39 -22.75
N THR A 200 -3.61 -34.54 -22.89
CA THR A 200 -2.39 -34.60 -22.04
C THR A 200 -2.37 -33.56 -20.92
N ILE A 201 -3.23 -32.54 -20.98
CA ILE A 201 -3.29 -31.45 -20.00
C ILE A 201 -4.74 -31.21 -19.58
N SER A 202 -4.92 -30.77 -18.34
CA SER A 202 -6.18 -30.31 -17.77
C SER A 202 -6.18 -28.80 -17.55
N ILE A 203 -7.31 -28.23 -17.14
CA ILE A 203 -7.39 -26.80 -16.80
C ILE A 203 -6.62 -26.54 -15.50
N ASP A 204 -6.72 -27.44 -14.51
CA ASP A 204 -5.96 -27.33 -13.26
C ASP A 204 -4.45 -27.38 -13.51
N ASP A 205 -3.98 -28.15 -14.50
CA ASP A 205 -2.56 -28.18 -14.89
C ASP A 205 -2.07 -26.82 -15.43
N LEU A 206 -2.95 -26.03 -16.05
CA LEU A 206 -2.64 -24.70 -16.58
C LEU A 206 -2.72 -23.61 -15.50
N ILE A 207 -3.65 -23.73 -14.55
CA ILE A 207 -3.81 -22.80 -13.42
C ILE A 207 -2.73 -23.04 -12.36
N GLY A 208 -2.35 -24.30 -12.13
CA GLY A 208 -1.36 -24.69 -11.14
C GLY A 208 -1.79 -24.36 -9.71
N ASN A 209 -0.87 -23.77 -8.92
CA ASN A 209 -1.04 -23.53 -7.49
C ASN A 209 -1.58 -22.13 -7.14
N VAL A 210 -2.31 -21.49 -8.06
CA VAL A 210 -2.94 -20.18 -7.79
C VAL A 210 -3.90 -20.30 -6.61
N ASP A 211 -3.82 -19.38 -5.66
CA ASP A 211 -4.76 -19.29 -4.55
C ASP A 211 -6.13 -18.79 -5.03
N LEU A 212 -7.00 -19.75 -5.36
CA LEU A 212 -8.37 -19.49 -5.84
C LEU A 212 -9.30 -18.94 -4.75
N THR A 213 -8.83 -18.71 -3.53
CA THR A 213 -9.62 -18.03 -2.51
C THR A 213 -9.55 -16.51 -2.67
N LYS A 214 -8.51 -15.98 -3.35
CA LYS A 214 -8.24 -14.54 -3.48
C LYS A 214 -8.63 -14.01 -4.85
N PHE A 215 -9.71 -13.25 -4.92
CA PHE A 215 -10.24 -12.73 -6.17
C PHE A 215 -11.07 -11.46 -5.98
N TYR A 216 -11.21 -10.74 -7.09
CA TYR A 216 -12.11 -9.60 -7.24
C TYR A 216 -13.37 -10.01 -8.00
N ARG A 217 -14.51 -9.40 -7.67
CA ARG A 217 -15.83 -9.64 -8.25
C ARG A 217 -16.45 -8.33 -8.71
N TYR A 218 -16.94 -8.31 -9.95
CA TYR A 218 -17.75 -7.20 -10.45
C TYR A 218 -18.70 -7.65 -11.58
N MET A 219 -19.74 -6.86 -11.85
CA MET A 219 -20.66 -7.07 -12.96
C MET A 219 -20.18 -6.30 -14.19
N GLY A 220 -20.07 -6.97 -15.33
CA GLY A 220 -19.46 -6.39 -16.52
C GLY A 220 -19.97 -6.95 -17.84
N SER A 221 -19.19 -6.73 -18.89
CA SER A 221 -19.50 -7.14 -20.25
C SER A 221 -18.56 -8.21 -20.77
N LEU A 222 -18.89 -8.78 -21.93
CA LEU A 222 -17.87 -9.41 -22.78
C LEU A 222 -16.84 -8.35 -23.21
N THR A 223 -15.58 -8.77 -23.37
CA THR A 223 -14.47 -7.91 -23.81
C THR A 223 -14.26 -7.90 -25.32
N THR A 224 -15.17 -8.54 -26.06
CA THR A 224 -15.22 -8.55 -27.53
C THR A 224 -16.63 -8.20 -28.00
N PRO A 225 -16.80 -7.68 -29.24
CA PRO A 225 -18.12 -7.45 -29.80
C PRO A 225 -18.98 -8.72 -29.75
N GLN A 226 -20.23 -8.64 -29.28
CA GLN A 226 -21.07 -7.44 -29.13
C GLN A 226 -21.00 -6.73 -27.77
N CYS A 227 -20.07 -7.09 -26.89
CA CYS A 227 -19.88 -6.47 -25.57
C CYS A 227 -21.12 -6.49 -24.67
N ASN A 228 -21.93 -7.55 -24.72
CA ASN A 228 -23.12 -7.70 -23.89
C ASN A 228 -22.77 -7.61 -22.39
N GLU A 229 -23.51 -6.79 -21.63
CA GLU A 229 -23.34 -6.61 -20.18
C GLU A 229 -23.97 -7.75 -19.35
N ALA A 230 -23.57 -8.97 -19.68
CA ALA A 230 -24.15 -10.23 -19.21
C ALA A 230 -23.18 -11.04 -18.32
N VAL A 231 -22.06 -10.43 -17.89
CA VAL A 231 -20.93 -11.16 -17.31
C VAL A 231 -20.77 -10.88 -15.82
N VAL A 232 -20.74 -11.95 -15.04
CA VAL A 232 -20.22 -11.97 -13.67
C VAL A 232 -18.72 -12.25 -13.72
N TRP A 233 -17.91 -11.21 -13.56
CA TRP A 233 -16.46 -11.34 -13.59
C TRP A 233 -15.91 -11.81 -12.25
N THR A 234 -14.98 -12.75 -12.30
CA THR A 234 -14.12 -13.14 -11.18
C THR A 234 -12.67 -13.03 -11.65
N VAL A 235 -11.91 -12.08 -11.12
CA VAL A 235 -10.49 -11.89 -11.50
C VAL A 235 -9.62 -12.33 -10.33
N PHE A 236 -8.88 -13.42 -10.49
CA PHE A 236 -8.01 -13.96 -9.45
C PHE A 236 -6.80 -13.05 -9.23
N GLN A 237 -6.50 -12.78 -7.96
CA GLN A 237 -5.46 -11.82 -7.58
C GLN A 237 -4.05 -12.36 -7.90
N GLN A 238 -3.80 -13.62 -7.55
CA GLN A 238 -2.49 -14.22 -7.75
C GLN A 238 -2.31 -14.63 -9.21
N PRO A 239 -1.23 -14.19 -9.89
CA PRO A 239 -0.99 -14.57 -11.27
C PRO A 239 -0.51 -16.02 -11.39
N ILE A 240 -0.77 -16.63 -12.53
CA ILE A 240 -0.13 -17.85 -13.01
C ILE A 240 1.30 -17.46 -13.44
N ASN A 241 2.32 -17.94 -12.74
CA ASN A 241 3.71 -17.70 -13.11
C ASN A 241 4.19 -18.81 -14.06
N ILE A 242 4.63 -18.42 -15.26
CA ILE A 242 5.20 -19.34 -16.25
C ILE A 242 6.56 -18.84 -16.73
N ASN A 243 7.36 -19.71 -17.34
CA ASN A 243 8.62 -19.29 -17.92
C ASN A 243 8.41 -18.23 -19.01
N LYS A 244 9.14 -17.12 -18.96
CA LYS A 244 9.01 -16.00 -19.92
C LYS A 244 9.12 -16.41 -21.40
N ASN A 245 9.86 -17.48 -21.72
CA ASN A 245 9.97 -17.97 -23.09
C ASN A 245 8.62 -18.53 -23.61
N LEU A 246 7.75 -19.01 -22.73
CA LEU A 246 6.42 -19.51 -23.10
C LEU A 246 5.47 -18.35 -23.39
N VAL A 247 5.54 -17.26 -22.62
CA VAL A 247 4.82 -16.01 -22.90
C VAL A 247 5.16 -15.51 -24.31
N GLN A 248 6.45 -15.47 -24.65
CA GLN A 248 6.92 -15.01 -25.97
C GLN A 248 6.49 -15.90 -27.15
N ARG A 249 6.10 -17.16 -26.90
CA ARG A 249 5.60 -18.05 -27.97
C ARG A 249 4.25 -17.61 -28.51
N PHE A 250 3.41 -16.93 -27.72
CA PHE A 250 2.10 -16.47 -28.18
C PHE A 250 2.24 -15.51 -29.37
N PRO A 251 2.88 -14.33 -29.24
CA PRO A 251 3.04 -13.44 -30.39
C PRO A 251 3.90 -14.07 -31.50
N MET A 252 4.97 -14.81 -31.14
CA MET A 252 5.89 -15.39 -32.13
C MET A 252 5.24 -16.47 -33.01
N LYS A 253 4.44 -17.37 -32.43
CA LYS A 253 3.85 -18.50 -33.17
C LYS A 253 2.50 -18.16 -33.78
N THR A 254 1.71 -17.28 -33.17
CA THR A 254 0.38 -16.92 -33.70
C THR A 254 0.46 -15.85 -34.79
N GLY A 255 1.52 -15.03 -34.79
CA GLY A 255 1.69 -13.94 -35.76
C GLY A 255 0.92 -12.66 -35.43
N PHE A 256 0.25 -12.59 -34.26
CA PHE A 256 -0.48 -11.41 -33.80
C PHE A 256 0.06 -10.92 -32.46
N THR A 257 0.06 -9.61 -32.26
CA THR A 257 0.51 -8.95 -31.04
C THR A 257 -0.62 -8.08 -30.49
N ASN A 258 -0.52 -7.60 -29.24
CA ASN A 258 -1.49 -6.68 -28.63
C ASN A 258 -2.95 -7.15 -28.76
N VAL A 259 -3.17 -8.41 -28.41
CA VAL A 259 -4.46 -9.11 -28.45
C VAL A 259 -5.22 -8.82 -27.15
N TYR A 260 -5.68 -7.59 -26.98
CA TYR A 260 -6.43 -7.16 -25.79
C TYR A 260 -7.22 -5.87 -26.04
N ARG A 261 -8.39 -5.75 -25.40
CA ARG A 261 -9.17 -4.50 -25.34
C ARG A 261 -8.59 -3.58 -24.25
N PRO A 262 -8.49 -2.27 -24.48
CA PRO A 262 -8.19 -1.30 -23.42
C PRO A 262 -9.21 -1.32 -22.28
N THR A 263 -8.78 -0.92 -21.07
CA THR A 263 -9.68 -0.81 -19.91
C THR A 263 -10.77 0.22 -20.15
N GLN A 264 -11.96 -0.09 -19.66
CA GLN A 264 -13.18 0.69 -19.78
C GLN A 264 -13.47 1.38 -18.45
N PRO A 265 -14.13 2.55 -18.45
CA PRO A 265 -14.49 3.24 -17.23
C PRO A 265 -15.36 2.39 -16.29
N LEU A 266 -15.11 2.50 -14.98
CA LEU A 266 -15.87 1.77 -13.97
C LEU A 266 -17.33 2.24 -13.88
N ASN A 267 -17.60 3.51 -14.23
CA ASN A 267 -18.94 4.11 -14.28
C ASN A 267 -19.76 3.96 -12.99
N GLY A 268 -19.09 4.04 -11.83
CA GLY A 268 -19.71 3.96 -10.52
C GLY A 268 -20.15 2.56 -10.10
N ARG A 269 -19.73 1.50 -10.81
CA ARG A 269 -19.88 0.12 -10.34
C ARG A 269 -18.97 -0.14 -9.14
N ASP A 270 -19.47 -0.94 -8.21
CA ASP A 270 -18.65 -1.47 -7.14
C ASP A 270 -17.81 -2.67 -7.62
N VAL A 271 -16.60 -2.76 -7.07
CA VAL A 271 -15.74 -3.94 -7.19
C VAL A 271 -15.56 -4.51 -5.79
N PHE A 272 -15.81 -5.80 -5.65
CA PHE A 272 -15.70 -6.51 -4.38
C PHE A 272 -14.46 -7.40 -4.36
N ALA A 273 -13.87 -7.60 -3.20
CA ALA A 273 -12.83 -8.60 -2.96
C ALA A 273 -13.36 -9.71 -2.07
N SER A 274 -12.88 -10.93 -2.30
CA SER A 274 -13.13 -12.04 -1.38
C SER A 274 -12.46 -11.79 -0.02
N PRO A 275 -12.94 -12.42 1.07
CA PRO A 275 -12.46 -12.15 2.42
C PRO A 275 -10.98 -12.46 2.65
N THR A 276 -10.40 -13.34 1.85
CA THR A 276 -8.99 -13.73 1.95
C THR A 276 -8.09 -12.90 1.03
N THR A 277 -8.66 -12.08 0.15
CA THR A 277 -7.88 -11.20 -0.74
C THR A 277 -7.22 -10.10 0.09
N PRO A 278 -5.89 -10.04 0.18
CA PRO A 278 -5.21 -8.93 0.81
C PRO A 278 -5.44 -7.70 -0.07
N LEU A 279 -6.22 -6.74 0.44
CA LEU A 279 -6.20 -5.39 -0.09
C LEU A 279 -4.79 -4.83 0.19
N PRO A 280 -4.15 -4.13 -0.76
CA PRO A 280 -2.81 -3.65 -0.53
C PRO A 280 -2.78 -2.82 0.74
N SER A 281 -1.71 -3.03 1.49
CA SER A 281 -1.33 -2.15 2.59
C SER A 281 -0.96 -0.78 2.02
N SER A 282 -1.95 0.04 1.72
CA SER A 282 -1.98 1.51 1.69
C SER A 282 -0.75 2.33 1.25
N HIS A 283 0.20 1.81 0.48
CA HIS A 283 1.43 2.57 0.22
C HIS A 283 1.86 2.51 -1.23
N SER A 284 1.21 3.36 -2.02
CA SER A 284 1.63 3.85 -3.33
C SER A 284 2.99 4.58 -3.31
N TRP A 285 3.78 4.50 -2.24
CA TRP A 285 4.98 5.28 -2.03
C TRP A 285 5.96 4.54 -1.10
N CYS A 286 7.24 4.90 -1.18
CA CYS A 286 8.28 4.37 -0.31
C CYS A 286 9.30 5.46 0.06
N TYR A 287 10.28 5.09 0.90
CA TYR A 287 11.47 5.90 1.13
C TYR A 287 12.63 5.52 0.18
N GLU A 288 13.05 4.26 0.17
CA GLU A 288 14.25 3.82 -0.60
C GLU A 288 14.19 2.40 -1.20
N GLU A 289 13.15 1.60 -0.94
CA GLU A 289 13.08 0.21 -1.42
C GLU A 289 12.72 0.13 -2.90
N GLU A 290 13.50 -0.58 -3.72
CA GLU A 290 13.22 -0.76 -5.15
C GLU A 290 12.59 -2.16 -5.40
N PRO A 291 11.61 -2.30 -6.31
CA PRO A 291 11.07 -1.26 -7.20
C PRO A 291 10.03 -0.38 -6.50
N CYS A 292 10.26 0.93 -6.48
CA CYS A 292 9.33 1.90 -5.90
C CYS A 292 9.00 3.03 -6.87
N GLU A 293 7.73 3.09 -7.23
CA GLU A 293 7.21 4.05 -8.19
C GLU A 293 7.29 5.50 -7.66
N TYR A 294 6.95 5.71 -6.38
CA TYR A 294 6.98 7.03 -5.76
C TYR A 294 7.89 7.08 -4.52
N LYS A 295 9.19 7.18 -4.77
CA LYS A 295 10.18 7.58 -3.74
C LYS A 295 10.05 9.08 -3.40
N PRO A 296 10.70 9.61 -2.34
CA PRO A 296 10.47 10.97 -1.87
C PRO A 296 10.67 12.07 -2.92
N SER A 297 11.55 11.86 -3.90
CA SER A 297 11.74 12.81 -5.01
C SER A 297 10.53 12.89 -5.94
N TYR A 298 9.67 11.89 -5.97
CA TYR A 298 8.48 11.77 -6.83
C TYR A 298 7.15 11.86 -6.07
N TRP A 299 7.14 12.00 -4.74
CA TRP A 299 5.89 12.12 -3.99
C TRP A 299 5.01 13.29 -4.44
N HIS A 300 5.59 14.34 -5.04
CA HIS A 300 4.83 15.45 -5.63
C HIS A 300 3.97 15.04 -6.84
N ASN A 301 4.23 13.88 -7.45
CA ASN A 301 3.44 13.32 -8.54
C ASN A 301 2.29 12.43 -8.06
N LEU A 302 2.24 12.10 -6.76
CA LEU A 302 1.12 11.33 -6.22
C LEU A 302 -0.18 12.13 -6.35
N PRO A 303 -1.31 11.48 -6.66
CA PRO A 303 -2.61 12.14 -6.67
C PRO A 303 -2.90 12.85 -5.34
N HIS A 304 -3.39 14.09 -5.41
CA HIS A 304 -3.74 14.91 -4.24
C HIS A 304 -2.57 15.22 -3.28
N SER A 305 -1.33 15.06 -3.74
CA SER A 305 -0.14 15.33 -2.92
C SER A 305 0.24 16.80 -2.89
N ASN A 306 0.54 17.31 -1.69
CA ASN A 306 1.09 18.64 -1.47
C ASN A 306 2.63 18.64 -1.37
N CYS A 307 3.30 17.54 -1.72
CA CYS A 307 4.73 17.37 -1.47
C CYS A 307 5.66 18.31 -2.27
N GLY A 308 5.13 19.05 -3.25
CA GLY A 308 5.83 20.10 -4.00
C GLY A 308 5.71 21.51 -3.40
N GLY A 309 5.08 21.69 -2.25
CA GLY A 309 4.90 23.00 -1.60
C GLY A 309 6.19 23.63 -1.07
N GLU A 310 6.11 24.90 -0.65
CA GLU A 310 7.28 25.68 -0.18
C GLU A 310 7.44 25.68 1.36
N ARG A 311 6.49 25.11 2.09
CA ARG A 311 6.53 24.98 3.56
C ARG A 311 6.66 23.53 3.99
N GLN A 312 7.41 22.74 3.22
CA GLN A 312 7.61 21.32 3.49
C GLN A 312 8.53 21.05 4.68
N SER A 313 8.36 19.90 5.31
CA SER A 313 9.18 19.36 6.41
C SER A 313 9.76 17.99 6.01
N PRO A 314 10.86 17.53 6.61
CA PRO A 314 11.64 18.16 7.68
C PRO A 314 12.62 19.23 7.15
N ILE A 315 13.27 19.98 8.06
CA ILE A 315 14.30 20.97 7.72
C ILE A 315 15.62 20.72 8.48
N ASN A 316 16.70 21.34 8.01
CA ASN A 316 17.88 21.58 8.86
C ASN A 316 17.68 22.87 9.65
N ILE A 317 17.79 22.81 10.96
CA ILE A 317 17.71 23.96 11.86
C ILE A 317 19.13 24.48 12.06
N GLU A 318 19.46 25.61 11.43
CA GLU A 318 20.71 26.33 11.66
C GLU A 318 20.54 27.21 12.91
N THR A 319 21.16 26.84 14.02
CA THR A 319 20.88 27.44 15.34
C THR A 319 21.21 28.93 15.39
N LEU A 320 22.26 29.35 14.67
CA LEU A 320 22.69 30.75 14.55
C LEU A 320 21.69 31.64 13.79
N ASP A 321 20.84 31.05 12.94
CA ASP A 321 19.85 31.78 12.15
C ASP A 321 18.46 31.80 12.82
N THR A 322 18.32 31.17 13.99
CA THR A 322 17.06 31.16 14.74
C THR A 322 16.75 32.51 15.37
N VAL A 323 15.46 32.84 15.44
CA VAL A 323 14.97 34.08 16.05
C VAL A 323 14.36 33.79 17.41
N THR A 324 14.86 34.43 18.47
CA THR A 324 14.22 34.30 19.79
C THR A 324 12.82 34.91 19.76
N ASP A 325 11.82 34.16 20.22
CA ASP A 325 10.43 34.63 20.38
C ASP A 325 10.02 34.55 21.85
N GLU A 326 9.71 35.71 22.45
CA GLU A 326 9.35 35.82 23.86
C GLU A 326 7.97 35.25 24.19
N HIS A 327 7.14 34.98 23.19
CA HIS A 327 5.82 34.36 23.37
C HIS A 327 5.88 32.83 23.45
N LEU A 328 7.03 32.22 23.16
CA LEU A 328 7.24 30.79 23.30
C LEU A 328 7.48 30.44 24.78
N GLY A 329 6.41 30.06 25.46
CA GLY A 329 6.40 29.69 26.88
C GLY A 329 6.43 28.18 27.14
N ALA A 330 5.98 27.78 28.34
CA ALA A 330 5.85 26.39 28.73
C ALA A 330 4.64 25.72 28.06
N PHE A 331 4.80 24.43 27.73
CA PHE A 331 3.69 23.56 27.34
C PHE A 331 2.87 23.13 28.57
N THR A 332 1.59 22.83 28.33
CA THR A 332 0.73 22.07 29.24
C THR A 332 0.45 20.72 28.60
N PHE A 333 0.99 19.66 29.20
CA PHE A 333 0.77 18.27 28.79
C PHE A 333 -0.31 17.67 29.70
N THR A 334 -1.42 17.22 29.12
CA THR A 334 -2.52 16.61 29.87
C THR A 334 -2.54 15.12 29.60
N LYS A 335 -2.42 14.31 30.66
CA LYS A 335 -2.39 12.83 30.63
C LYS A 335 -1.25 12.22 29.80
N PHE A 336 -0.14 12.93 29.61
CA PHE A 336 1.07 12.33 29.02
C PHE A 336 1.66 11.22 29.92
N ASP A 337 1.32 11.24 31.21
CA ASP A 337 1.66 10.28 32.25
C ASP A 337 0.65 9.11 32.38
N ASP A 338 -0.44 9.12 31.61
CA ASP A 338 -1.44 8.04 31.66
C ASP A 338 -0.87 6.76 31.02
N LYS A 339 -0.65 5.76 31.86
CA LYS A 339 -0.01 4.48 31.49
C LYS A 339 -0.91 3.55 30.67
N HIS A 340 -2.16 3.93 30.43
CA HIS A 340 -3.12 3.17 29.63
C HIS A 340 -3.57 3.95 28.39
N ALA A 341 -2.85 5.01 28.02
CA ALA A 341 -3.18 5.85 26.88
C ALA A 341 -2.95 5.18 25.53
N ILE A 342 -1.92 4.35 25.42
CA ILE A 342 -1.56 3.64 24.20
C ILE A 342 -2.55 2.47 24.01
N LYS A 343 -3.25 2.46 22.87
CA LYS A 343 -4.24 1.44 22.51
C LYS A 343 -3.55 0.22 21.88
N HIS A 344 -2.83 0.45 20.79
CA HIS A 344 -2.11 -0.59 20.07
C HIS A 344 -0.88 0.00 19.38
N ILE A 345 0.05 -0.88 19.03
CA ILE A 345 1.20 -0.58 18.17
C ILE A 345 0.99 -1.29 16.85
N THR A 346 1.25 -0.61 15.76
CA THR A 346 1.12 -1.18 14.42
C THR A 346 2.37 -0.90 13.60
N ASN A 347 2.75 -1.88 12.80
CA ASN A 347 3.76 -1.71 11.77
C ASN A 347 3.06 -1.21 10.50
N THR A 348 3.31 0.04 10.13
CA THR A 348 2.66 0.65 8.96
C THR A 348 3.32 0.29 7.64
N GLY A 349 4.52 -0.31 7.65
CA GLY A 349 5.37 -0.40 6.44
C GLY A 349 6.24 0.84 6.20
N HIS A 350 5.97 1.95 6.91
CA HIS A 350 6.79 3.17 6.85
C HIS A 350 7.23 3.69 8.21
N SER A 351 6.79 3.04 9.29
CA SER A 351 7.10 3.36 10.67
C SER A 351 6.43 2.35 11.60
N VAL A 352 6.96 2.21 12.81
CA VAL A 352 6.23 1.71 13.98
C VAL A 352 5.40 2.86 14.55
N LYS A 353 4.08 2.68 14.62
CA LYS A 353 3.12 3.69 15.07
C LYS A 353 2.37 3.21 16.30
N CYS A 354 2.40 4.01 17.36
CA CYS A 354 1.65 3.80 18.59
C CYS A 354 0.38 4.66 18.54
N VAL A 355 -0.79 4.03 18.45
CA VAL A 355 -2.08 4.71 18.38
C VAL A 355 -2.64 4.88 19.79
N LEU A 356 -3.09 6.09 20.12
CA LEU A 356 -3.66 6.41 21.42
C LEU A 356 -5.18 6.19 21.41
N LYS A 357 -5.76 6.03 22.60
CA LYS A 357 -7.21 6.14 22.78
C LYS A 357 -7.65 7.58 22.54
N GLU A 358 -8.76 7.74 21.83
CA GLU A 358 -9.29 9.04 21.42
C GLU A 358 -9.55 9.98 22.61
N ASP A 359 -9.21 11.26 22.41
CA ASP A 359 -9.49 12.37 23.33
C ASP A 359 -9.03 12.17 24.79
N MET A 360 -8.02 11.33 25.01
CA MET A 360 -7.46 11.15 26.35
C MET A 360 -6.27 12.06 26.64
N VAL A 361 -5.36 12.20 25.68
CA VAL A 361 -4.08 12.90 25.85
C VAL A 361 -4.13 14.19 25.04
N GLU A 362 -3.72 15.29 25.66
CA GLU A 362 -3.81 16.61 25.04
C GLU A 362 -2.55 17.44 25.29
N VAL A 363 -2.27 18.37 24.37
CA VAL A 363 -1.23 19.37 24.51
C VAL A 363 -1.76 20.76 24.19
N SER A 364 -1.33 21.74 24.98
CA SER A 364 -1.58 23.17 24.77
C SER A 364 -0.41 24.00 25.30
N GLY A 365 -0.47 25.33 25.20
CA GLY A 365 0.63 26.20 25.61
C GLY A 365 1.83 26.10 24.65
N GLY A 366 3.02 26.47 25.10
CA GLY A 366 4.22 26.45 24.24
C GLY A 366 4.13 27.39 23.02
N GLY A 367 3.29 28.42 23.09
CA GLY A 367 2.96 29.28 21.95
C GLY A 367 2.01 28.64 20.91
N LEU A 368 1.42 27.47 21.19
CA LEU A 368 0.30 26.95 20.41
C LEU A 368 -0.97 27.78 20.69
N GLY A 369 -1.71 28.13 19.63
CA GLY A 369 -2.92 28.95 19.75
C GLY A 369 -4.18 28.21 20.21
N TYR A 370 -4.12 26.88 20.32
CA TYR A 370 -5.26 26.01 20.56
C TYR A 370 -4.88 24.81 21.45
N VAL A 371 -5.90 24.07 21.89
CA VAL A 371 -5.72 22.74 22.50
C VAL A 371 -5.72 21.69 21.38
N TYR A 372 -4.79 20.74 21.46
CA TYR A 372 -4.64 19.67 20.48
C TYR A 372 -4.79 18.31 21.18
N SER A 373 -5.64 17.43 20.64
CA SER A 373 -5.75 16.03 21.05
C SER A 373 -4.64 15.21 20.39
N THR A 374 -3.88 14.42 21.17
CA THR A 374 -2.84 13.52 20.66
C THR A 374 -3.48 12.29 20.03
N LEU A 375 -3.17 12.04 18.75
CA LEU A 375 -3.73 10.91 18.00
C LEU A 375 -2.83 9.67 18.10
N GLN A 376 -1.54 9.89 17.90
CA GLN A 376 -0.54 8.84 17.77
C GLN A 376 0.86 9.42 17.98
N PHE A 377 1.82 8.54 18.25
CA PHE A 377 3.22 8.84 18.00
C PHE A 377 3.90 7.73 17.21
N HIS A 378 4.96 8.08 16.50
CA HIS A 378 5.67 7.15 15.62
C HIS A 378 7.16 7.52 15.54
N PHE A 379 7.95 6.68 14.89
CA PHE A 379 9.41 6.75 14.92
C PHE A 379 10.01 6.72 13.52
N HIS A 380 11.03 7.54 13.32
CA HIS A 380 11.88 7.54 12.13
C HIS A 380 13.27 7.03 12.50
N TRP A 381 13.84 6.15 11.69
CA TRP A 381 15.16 5.56 11.94
C TRP A 381 15.90 5.27 10.63
N GLY A 382 17.21 5.12 10.76
CA GLY A 382 18.10 4.74 9.67
C GLY A 382 18.64 3.33 9.78
N SER A 383 19.46 2.94 8.81
CA SER A 383 20.20 1.68 8.80
C SER A 383 21.44 1.70 9.70
N ASN A 384 21.96 2.89 10.02
CA ASN A 384 23.22 3.08 10.73
C ASN A 384 23.02 3.84 12.06
N LYS A 385 23.98 3.71 12.97
CA LYS A 385 23.96 4.27 14.34
C LYS A 385 23.95 5.81 14.43
N SER A 386 23.86 6.55 13.34
CA SER A 386 24.00 8.02 13.34
C SER A 386 23.15 8.75 12.31
N ASP A 387 22.26 8.07 11.59
CA ASP A 387 21.62 8.65 10.40
C ASP A 387 20.15 8.22 10.24
N GLY A 388 19.25 8.66 11.14
CA GLY A 388 17.85 8.25 11.12
C GLY A 388 16.79 9.30 11.46
N SER A 389 17.16 10.44 12.04
CA SER A 389 16.22 11.54 12.27
C SER A 389 15.85 12.26 10.98
N GLU A 390 14.60 12.72 10.92
CA GLU A 390 14.10 13.53 9.81
C GLU A 390 14.73 14.93 9.88
N HIS A 391 14.60 15.59 11.02
CA HIS A 391 15.21 16.87 11.29
C HIS A 391 16.72 16.75 11.49
N LYS A 392 17.40 17.85 11.19
CA LYS A 392 18.80 18.08 11.53
C LYS A 392 18.92 19.36 12.35
N VAL A 393 19.96 19.43 13.18
CA VAL A 393 20.35 20.63 13.91
C VAL A 393 21.82 20.90 13.60
N ASP A 394 22.14 22.06 13.03
CA ASP A 394 23.50 22.41 12.57
C ASP A 394 24.12 21.29 11.71
N SER A 395 23.32 20.76 10.78
CA SER A 395 23.67 19.62 9.91
C SER A 395 23.90 18.27 10.62
N LYS A 396 23.83 18.20 11.95
CA LYS A 396 23.86 16.94 12.71
C LYS A 396 22.53 16.20 12.53
N ARG A 397 22.61 14.94 12.12
CA ARG A 397 21.50 13.99 12.18
C ARG A 397 21.65 13.10 13.42
N TYR A 398 20.52 12.60 13.91
CA TYR A 398 20.43 11.75 15.08
C TYR A 398 20.04 10.32 14.66
N PRO A 399 20.33 9.29 15.46
CA PRO A 399 19.99 7.90 15.15
C PRO A 399 18.51 7.63 14.90
N MET A 400 17.62 8.35 15.60
CA MET A 400 16.18 8.17 15.51
C MET A 400 15.46 9.48 15.85
N GLU A 401 14.22 9.63 15.43
CA GLU A 401 13.35 10.73 15.83
C GLU A 401 11.94 10.24 16.13
N MET A 402 11.36 10.72 17.22
CA MET A 402 9.98 10.43 17.60
C MET A 402 9.10 11.63 17.28
N HIS A 403 7.98 11.38 16.61
CA HIS A 403 6.96 12.38 16.31
C HIS A 403 5.69 12.07 17.09
N ILE A 404 5.27 13.01 17.93
CA ILE A 404 3.95 12.96 18.59
C ILE A 404 3.00 13.88 17.83
N VAL A 405 1.99 13.28 17.20
CA VAL A 405 1.07 13.99 16.30
C VAL A 405 -0.21 14.36 17.04
N ASN A 406 -0.49 15.66 17.08
CA ASN A 406 -1.63 16.24 17.77
C ASN A 406 -2.52 16.99 16.78
N LYS A 407 -3.82 16.74 16.83
CA LYS A 407 -4.83 17.41 16.01
C LYS A 407 -5.56 18.45 16.83
N ARG A 408 -5.83 19.63 16.26
CA ARG A 408 -6.65 20.66 16.91
C ARG A 408 -7.95 20.05 17.42
N LYS A 409 -8.27 20.26 18.69
CA LYS A 409 -9.36 19.56 19.37
C LYS A 409 -10.74 19.90 18.78
N ASP A 410 -10.89 21.12 18.30
CA ASP A 410 -12.12 21.68 17.73
C ASP A 410 -12.38 21.28 16.26
N LEU A 411 -11.44 20.58 15.61
CA LEU A 411 -11.55 20.19 14.19
C LEU A 411 -11.72 18.69 14.02
N THR A 412 -12.34 18.26 12.93
CA THR A 412 -12.16 16.91 12.39
C THR A 412 -10.75 16.74 11.81
N LEU A 413 -10.31 15.50 11.56
CA LEU A 413 -8.99 15.28 10.94
C LEU A 413 -8.92 15.88 9.53
N ALA A 414 -9.99 15.75 8.74
CA ALA A 414 -10.04 16.32 7.39
C ALA A 414 -9.90 17.85 7.42
N GLU A 415 -10.66 18.54 8.28
CA GLU A 415 -10.53 20.00 8.44
C GLU A 415 -9.14 20.41 8.96
N ALA A 416 -8.55 19.59 9.83
CA ALA A 416 -7.21 19.86 10.35
C ALA A 416 -6.13 19.78 9.26
N LEU A 417 -6.23 18.85 8.32
CA LEU A 417 -5.28 18.72 7.20
C LEU A 417 -5.35 19.91 6.23
N GLU A 418 -6.51 20.56 6.12
CA GLU A 418 -6.68 21.75 5.26
C GLU A 418 -6.35 23.07 5.99
N THR A 419 -6.05 23.02 7.29
CA THR A 419 -5.85 24.20 8.13
C THR A 419 -4.36 24.42 8.43
N PRO A 420 -3.76 25.59 8.15
CA PRO A 420 -2.32 25.87 8.37
C PRO A 420 -1.75 25.66 9.79
N ASN A 421 -2.62 25.46 10.78
CA ASN A 421 -2.29 25.11 12.16
C ASN A 421 -3.23 24.02 12.73
N GLY A 422 -3.83 23.21 11.86
CA GLY A 422 -4.75 22.15 12.25
C GLY A 422 -4.03 21.00 12.95
N LEU A 423 -2.73 20.84 12.72
CA LEU A 423 -1.87 19.89 13.42
C LEU A 423 -0.75 20.59 14.19
N ALA A 424 -0.37 20.02 15.33
CA ALA A 424 0.85 20.34 16.06
C ALA A 424 1.66 19.07 16.24
N VAL A 425 2.89 19.04 15.73
CA VAL A 425 3.77 17.87 15.85
C VAL A 425 4.95 18.20 16.75
N LEU A 426 5.16 17.34 17.75
CA LEU A 426 6.27 17.44 18.69
C LEU A 426 7.36 16.44 18.26
N GLY A 427 8.49 16.95 17.80
CA GLY A 427 9.66 16.18 17.39
C GLY A 427 10.68 16.05 18.52
N PHE A 428 11.03 14.82 18.87
CA PHE A 428 12.07 14.49 19.83
C PHE A 428 13.18 13.72 19.14
N LEU A 429 14.36 14.32 19.06
CA LEU A 429 15.56 13.66 18.56
C LEU A 429 16.00 12.59 19.58
N ILE A 430 16.37 11.40 19.11
CA ILE A 430 16.81 10.29 19.96
C ILE A 430 18.25 9.94 19.62
N GLU A 431 19.11 9.86 20.63
CA GLU A 431 20.50 9.41 20.47
C GLU A 431 20.89 8.31 21.47
N GLU A 432 22.00 7.63 21.17
CA GLU A 432 22.54 6.56 21.98
C GLU A 432 22.94 7.06 23.37
N LYS A 433 22.54 6.32 24.41
CA LYS A 433 23.06 6.49 25.77
C LYS A 433 24.50 6.01 25.84
N ILE A 434 25.48 6.92 25.87
CA ILE A 434 26.89 6.57 26.05
C ILE A 434 27.10 6.03 27.45
N ALA A 435 27.53 4.77 27.57
CA ALA A 435 28.05 4.22 28.82
C ALA A 435 29.45 4.81 29.05
N HIS A 436 29.61 5.72 30.01
CA HIS A 436 30.95 6.16 30.39
C HIS A 436 31.75 4.96 30.93
N GLY A 437 32.78 4.57 30.17
CA GLY A 437 33.78 3.61 30.61
C GLY A 437 34.47 4.09 31.88
N ARG A 438 34.79 3.12 32.75
CA ARG A 438 35.59 3.24 33.98
C ARG A 438 36.52 4.47 34.01
N SER A 439 36.07 5.55 34.63
CA SER A 439 36.95 6.56 35.21
C SER A 439 36.37 6.97 36.55
N SER A 440 37.12 6.66 37.59
CA SER A 440 36.87 7.05 38.98
C SER A 440 36.94 8.57 39.12
N SER A 441 35.80 9.23 39.09
CA SER A 441 35.59 10.56 39.64
C SER A 441 34.09 10.74 39.85
N GLU A 442 33.64 10.44 41.06
CA GLU A 442 32.31 10.82 41.55
C GLU A 442 32.19 12.34 41.52
N HIS A 443 31.60 12.90 40.45
CA HIS A 443 30.78 14.12 40.52
C HIS A 443 29.99 14.33 39.22
N LEU A 444 28.71 13.94 39.29
CA LEU A 444 27.52 14.53 38.64
C LEU A 444 27.45 14.59 37.09
N GLU A 445 26.89 13.55 36.48
CA GLU A 445 25.91 13.72 35.40
C GLU A 445 24.65 12.91 35.75
N THR A 446 23.78 13.56 36.51
CA THR A 446 22.52 13.02 37.01
C THR A 446 21.42 13.27 35.99
N HIS A 447 20.80 12.18 35.55
CA HIS A 447 19.44 12.01 35.00
C HIS A 447 19.45 11.37 33.59
N PRO A 448 19.14 10.06 33.47
CA PRO A 448 18.78 9.51 32.17
C PRO A 448 17.52 10.25 31.69
N THR A 449 17.57 10.76 30.47
CA THR A 449 16.46 11.55 29.94
C THR A 449 15.26 10.69 29.55
N SER A 450 15.32 9.34 29.59
CA SER A 450 14.18 8.42 29.45
C SER A 450 14.20 7.28 30.47
N ASP A 451 13.03 6.64 30.71
CA ASP A 451 12.94 5.39 31.44
C ASP A 451 13.29 4.20 30.53
N MET A 452 14.40 3.53 30.83
CA MET A 452 14.87 2.39 30.04
C MET A 452 13.93 1.18 30.14
N GLU A 453 13.22 1.00 31.26
CA GLU A 453 12.24 -0.09 31.40
C GLU A 453 11.01 0.15 30.53
N ALA A 454 10.58 1.41 30.38
CA ALA A 454 9.50 1.78 29.47
C ALA A 454 9.87 1.49 28.01
N TRP A 455 11.09 1.84 27.59
CA TRP A 455 11.60 1.51 26.26
C TRP A 455 11.72 -0.01 26.03
N LYS A 456 12.17 -0.79 27.02
CA LYS A 456 12.20 -2.26 26.94
C LYS A 456 10.80 -2.84 26.76
N LYS A 457 9.83 -2.38 27.56
CA LYS A 457 8.44 -2.82 27.44
C LYS A 457 7.88 -2.48 26.06
N MET A 458 8.02 -1.24 25.60
CA MET A 458 7.50 -0.82 24.29
C MET A 458 8.14 -1.62 23.15
N THR A 459 9.48 -1.74 23.13
CA THR A 459 10.18 -2.45 22.06
C THR A 459 9.95 -3.97 22.08
N SER A 460 9.52 -4.54 23.21
CA SER A 460 9.11 -5.95 23.30
C SER A 460 7.91 -6.32 22.43
N TYR A 461 7.10 -5.33 22.02
CA TYR A 461 5.98 -5.52 21.11
C TYR A 461 6.38 -5.53 19.63
N ILE A 462 7.53 -4.97 19.26
CA ILE A 462 7.95 -4.85 17.84
C ILE A 462 8.04 -6.21 17.13
N PRO A 463 8.59 -7.28 17.75
CA PRO A 463 8.60 -8.61 17.13
C PRO A 463 7.20 -9.17 16.80
N ALA A 464 6.16 -8.78 17.56
CA ALA A 464 4.79 -9.21 17.30
C ALA A 464 4.16 -8.53 16.08
N ILE A 465 4.75 -7.41 15.62
CA ILE A 465 4.30 -6.66 14.45
C ILE A 465 5.29 -6.73 13.28
N HIS A 466 5.97 -7.87 13.12
CA HIS A 466 6.95 -8.07 12.05
C HIS A 466 6.37 -7.81 10.64
N ASN A 467 5.13 -8.23 10.40
CA ASN A 467 4.49 -8.07 9.10
C ASN A 467 3.91 -6.66 8.95
N ILE A 468 4.01 -6.08 7.76
CA ILE A 468 3.36 -4.80 7.44
C ILE A 468 1.85 -4.91 7.67
N SER A 469 1.25 -3.85 8.20
CA SER A 469 -0.15 -3.72 8.62
C SER A 469 -0.59 -4.61 9.79
N SER A 470 0.33 -5.37 10.40
CA SER A 470 0.01 -6.06 11.65
C SER A 470 -0.08 -5.08 12.83
N GLU A 471 -0.91 -5.44 13.81
CA GLU A 471 -1.12 -4.66 15.02
C GLU A 471 -1.10 -5.55 16.27
N VAL A 472 -0.71 -4.96 17.40
CA VAL A 472 -0.72 -5.60 18.70
C VAL A 472 -1.23 -4.62 19.75
N ASN A 473 -2.21 -5.06 20.55
CA ASN A 473 -2.72 -4.26 21.66
C ASN A 473 -1.67 -4.12 22.76
N VAL A 474 -1.52 -2.91 23.30
CA VAL A 474 -0.59 -2.67 24.42
C VAL A 474 -1.28 -3.03 25.72
N THR A 475 -0.69 -3.97 26.45
CA THR A 475 -1.20 -4.42 27.76
C THR A 475 -0.34 -3.95 28.93
N ASP A 476 0.91 -3.59 28.67
CA ASP A 476 1.81 -3.05 29.69
C ASP A 476 1.43 -1.62 30.09
N GLU A 477 1.69 -1.30 31.36
CA GLU A 477 1.65 0.08 31.86
C GLU A 477 2.86 0.86 31.35
N ILE A 478 2.65 1.69 30.32
CA ILE A 478 3.63 2.55 29.66
C ILE A 478 2.96 3.87 29.28
N SER A 479 3.55 5.01 29.66
CA SER A 479 3.09 6.34 29.26
C SER A 479 4.06 7.01 28.28
N ILE A 480 3.63 8.12 27.67
CA ILE A 480 4.52 8.95 26.84
C ILE A 480 5.61 9.57 27.72
N ASP A 481 5.27 10.01 28.93
CA ASP A 481 6.23 10.59 29.87
C ASP A 481 7.31 9.59 30.30
N ASP A 482 6.98 8.30 30.44
CA ASP A 482 8.00 7.29 30.73
C ASP A 482 9.01 7.16 29.56
N LEU A 483 8.53 7.18 28.31
CA LEU A 483 9.39 7.12 27.11
C LEU A 483 10.25 8.37 26.93
N LEU A 484 9.71 9.55 27.25
CA LEU A 484 10.39 10.84 27.13
C LEU A 484 11.23 11.22 28.35
N GLY A 485 11.03 10.53 29.49
CA GLY A 485 11.62 10.82 30.80
C GLY A 485 11.78 12.30 31.13
N GLY A 486 12.96 12.63 31.66
CA GLY A 486 13.31 13.98 32.14
C GLY A 486 13.80 14.96 31.09
N VAL A 487 13.58 14.72 29.79
CA VAL A 487 13.96 15.67 28.73
C VAL A 487 13.42 17.08 29.01
N ASN A 488 14.26 18.09 28.82
CA ASN A 488 13.91 19.50 28.92
C ASN A 488 12.93 19.90 27.81
N ARG A 489 11.66 20.05 28.20
CA ARG A 489 10.57 20.48 27.31
C ARG A 489 10.31 22.00 27.34
N ALA A 490 11.18 22.77 27.99
CA ALA A 490 11.13 24.24 27.96
C ALA A 490 12.00 24.84 26.86
N GLU A 491 12.94 24.06 26.30
CA GLU A 491 13.83 24.52 25.24
C GLU A 491 13.54 23.84 23.91
N TYR A 492 13.08 24.62 22.94
CA TYR A 492 12.67 24.09 21.63
C TYR A 492 12.81 25.11 20.51
N TYR A 493 12.72 24.60 19.28
CA TYR A 493 12.55 25.35 18.05
C TYR A 493 11.09 25.27 17.58
N ARG A 494 10.62 26.32 16.91
CA ARG A 494 9.24 26.43 16.39
C ARG A 494 9.26 26.91 14.95
N TYR A 495 8.53 26.23 14.07
CA TYR A 495 8.30 26.68 12.70
C TYR A 495 7.00 26.11 12.13
N ASN A 496 6.47 26.72 11.06
CA ASN A 496 5.34 26.16 10.31
C ASN A 496 5.87 25.29 9.16
N GLY A 497 5.32 24.09 9.05
CA GLY A 497 5.79 23.08 8.13
C GLY A 497 4.66 22.20 7.59
N SER A 498 5.03 20.98 7.21
CA SER A 498 4.10 19.99 6.66
C SER A 498 4.17 18.66 7.41
N LEU A 499 3.26 17.75 7.06
CA LEU A 499 3.50 16.32 7.24
C LEU A 499 4.75 15.88 6.46
N THR A 500 5.46 14.88 6.98
CA THR A 500 6.70 14.35 6.40
C THR A 500 6.50 13.06 5.60
N THR A 501 5.26 12.63 5.43
CA THR A 501 4.83 11.52 4.58
C THR A 501 3.80 12.00 3.55
N PRO A 502 3.52 11.20 2.51
CA PRO A 502 2.59 11.56 1.43
C PRO A 502 1.19 11.98 1.90
N SER A 503 0.59 12.88 1.11
CA SER A 503 -0.29 14.01 1.45
C SER A 503 0.49 15.30 1.67
N CYS A 504 1.57 15.29 2.49
CA CYS A 504 2.48 16.42 2.70
C CYS A 504 1.78 17.75 3.03
N ASP A 505 0.64 17.67 3.70
CA ASP A 505 -0.20 18.84 4.01
C ASP A 505 0.57 19.86 4.83
N GLU A 506 0.61 21.11 4.37
CA GLU A 506 1.27 22.24 5.03
C GLU A 506 0.43 22.82 6.19
N ALA A 507 0.01 21.92 7.07
CA ALA A 507 -0.94 22.12 8.17
C ALA A 507 -0.29 22.03 9.56
N VAL A 508 1.03 21.85 9.62
CA VAL A 508 1.74 21.47 10.84
C VAL A 508 2.46 22.65 11.48
N VAL A 509 2.16 22.90 12.75
CA VAL A 509 3.01 23.71 13.63
C VAL A 509 4.03 22.79 14.31
N TRP A 510 5.27 22.84 13.86
CA TRP A 510 6.35 22.00 14.36
C TRP A 510 6.96 22.55 15.65
N THR A 511 7.22 21.66 16.59
CA THR A 511 8.07 21.92 17.77
C THR A 511 9.16 20.87 17.82
N VAL A 512 10.43 21.27 17.71
CA VAL A 512 11.58 20.34 17.81
C VAL A 512 12.34 20.66 19.10
N PHE A 513 12.36 19.73 20.05
CA PHE A 513 13.01 19.93 21.35
C PHE A 513 14.53 19.87 21.22
N LYS A 514 15.24 20.76 21.95
CA LYS A 514 16.70 20.88 21.86
C LYS A 514 17.42 19.72 22.52
N GLU A 515 16.91 19.26 23.66
CA GLU A 515 17.48 18.11 24.36
C GLU A 515 16.96 16.81 23.73
N SER A 516 17.89 15.94 23.35
CA SER A 516 17.58 14.63 22.78
C SER A 516 17.28 13.59 23.85
N VAL A 517 16.38 12.67 23.55
CA VAL A 517 16.09 11.49 24.38
C VAL A 517 17.27 10.49 24.28
N LYS A 518 17.76 9.98 25.41
CA LYS A 518 18.88 9.03 25.46
C LYS A 518 18.37 7.59 25.59
N VAL A 519 18.52 6.78 24.55
CA VAL A 519 18.02 5.39 24.52
C VAL A 519 19.18 4.41 24.33
N ASP A 520 19.08 3.21 24.90
CA ASP A 520 20.07 2.15 24.66
C ASP A 520 20.06 1.75 23.19
N GLN A 521 21.25 1.68 22.58
CA GLN A 521 21.39 1.40 21.15
C GLN A 521 20.73 0.08 20.74
N ASN A 522 20.73 -0.93 21.60
CA ASN A 522 20.10 -2.21 21.28
C ASN A 522 18.59 -2.06 21.10
N LEU A 523 17.95 -1.18 21.89
CA LEU A 523 16.51 -0.91 21.77
C LEU A 523 16.19 -0.09 20.52
N ILE A 524 17.05 0.88 20.15
CA ILE A 524 16.94 1.59 18.87
C ILE A 524 17.02 0.60 17.70
N MET A 525 17.96 -0.35 17.76
CA MET A 525 18.15 -1.36 16.71
C MET A 525 17.01 -2.39 16.62
N MET A 526 16.11 -2.48 17.61
CA MET A 526 14.94 -3.36 17.52
C MET A 526 14.03 -2.95 16.35
N PHE A 527 13.94 -1.65 16.05
CA PHE A 527 13.09 -1.12 14.99
C PHE A 527 13.49 -1.64 13.61
N PRO A 528 14.68 -1.34 13.05
CA PRO A 528 15.06 -1.85 11.74
C PRO A 528 15.16 -3.38 11.70
N THR A 529 15.54 -4.02 12.81
CA THR A 529 15.72 -5.48 12.86
C THR A 529 14.40 -6.24 12.79
N HIS A 530 13.36 -5.76 13.48
CA HIS A 530 12.09 -6.49 13.62
C HIS A 530 10.94 -5.92 12.79
N ALA A 531 10.95 -4.62 12.45
CA ALA A 531 9.94 -4.05 11.57
C ALA A 531 10.16 -4.45 10.10
N GLY A 532 11.37 -4.91 9.75
CA GLY A 532 11.70 -5.46 8.42
C GLY A 532 12.18 -4.45 7.39
N TYR A 533 12.35 -3.17 7.77
CA TYR A 533 12.77 -2.09 6.88
C TYR A 533 13.59 -1.01 7.60
N HIS A 534 14.34 -0.22 6.85
CA HIS A 534 15.23 0.83 7.35
C HIS A 534 15.14 2.11 6.52
N ASN A 535 15.80 3.18 7.00
CA ASN A 535 15.83 4.49 6.32
C ASN A 535 14.44 5.08 6.10
N VAL A 536 13.60 5.04 7.13
CA VAL A 536 12.24 5.58 7.09
C VAL A 536 12.22 7.04 7.49
N TYR A 537 12.91 7.88 6.74
CA TYR A 537 12.94 9.32 6.94
C TYR A 537 12.96 10.06 5.60
N ARG A 538 12.26 11.19 5.53
CA ARG A 538 12.21 12.05 4.36
C ARG A 538 13.50 12.88 4.28
N PRO A 539 14.03 13.11 3.07
CA PRO A 539 15.11 14.08 2.88
C PRO A 539 14.73 15.48 3.37
N LYS A 540 15.74 16.26 3.79
CA LYS A 540 15.53 17.67 4.21
C LYS A 540 14.93 18.50 3.08
N GLN A 541 14.01 19.37 3.45
CA GLN A 541 13.34 20.31 2.57
C GLN A 541 13.96 21.70 2.70
N SER A 542 13.79 22.53 1.67
CA SER A 542 14.28 23.91 1.68
C SER A 542 13.53 24.75 2.70
N LEU A 543 14.22 25.65 3.41
CA LEU A 543 13.57 26.56 4.35
C LEU A 543 12.70 27.62 3.63
N HIS A 544 13.04 27.94 2.38
CA HIS A 544 12.45 29.04 1.60
C HIS A 544 12.47 30.34 2.42
N ASN A 545 11.36 31.07 2.51
CA ASN A 545 11.26 32.33 3.23
C ASN A 545 10.84 32.17 4.71
N ARG A 546 10.77 30.93 5.22
CA ARG A 546 10.35 30.68 6.61
C ARG A 546 11.44 31.09 7.59
N LYS A 547 11.01 31.48 8.78
CA LYS A 547 11.89 31.67 9.95
C LYS A 547 11.69 30.53 10.92
N VAL A 548 12.77 30.14 11.59
CA VAL A 548 12.72 29.22 12.72
C VAL A 548 12.86 30.05 13.99
N TYR A 549 11.89 29.90 14.90
CA TYR A 549 11.91 30.57 16.19
C TYR A 549 12.50 29.66 17.26
N THR A 550 13.01 30.24 18.33
CA THR A 550 13.49 29.48 19.50
C THR A 550 13.06 30.14 20.81
N THR A 551 12.87 29.33 21.84
CA THR A 551 12.64 29.83 23.19
C THR A 551 13.86 30.58 23.72
N LYS A 552 13.62 31.54 24.61
CA LYS A 552 14.68 32.25 25.33
C LYS A 552 15.45 31.28 26.21
N SER A 553 16.78 31.25 26.09
CA SER A 553 17.63 30.42 26.97
C SER A 553 17.40 30.82 28.43
N ALA A 554 17.15 29.84 29.28
CA ALA A 554 17.08 30.04 30.73
C ALA A 554 18.50 30.14 31.31
N SER A 555 19.26 31.19 30.99
CA SER A 555 20.54 31.47 31.68
C SER A 555 20.82 32.96 31.87
N SER A 556 20.17 33.56 32.88
CA SER A 556 20.79 34.48 33.84
C SER A 556 19.78 34.86 34.95
N ALA A 557 19.33 33.89 35.74
CA ALA A 557 19.00 34.24 37.11
C ALA A 557 20.33 34.57 37.80
N PRO A 558 20.47 35.71 38.50
CA PRO A 558 21.66 35.95 39.29
C PRO A 558 21.77 34.79 40.27
N GLY A 559 22.93 34.11 40.26
CA GLY A 559 23.18 33.00 41.17
C GLY A 559 22.89 33.41 42.62
N PRO A 560 22.65 32.45 43.52
CA PRO A 560 22.42 32.76 44.92
C PRO A 560 23.56 33.65 45.39
N ILE A 561 23.21 34.87 45.84
CA ILE A 561 24.15 35.75 46.51
C ILE A 561 24.69 34.93 47.68
N ILE A 562 25.92 34.45 47.53
CA ILE A 562 26.70 33.94 48.65
C ILE A 562 26.88 35.16 49.55
N LEU A 563 26.02 35.25 50.55
CA LEU A 563 26.20 36.16 51.68
C LEU A 563 27.48 35.66 52.36
N LEU A 564 28.62 36.28 52.05
CA LEU A 564 29.84 36.13 52.83
C LEU A 564 29.53 36.64 54.24
N LEU A 565 29.12 35.71 55.11
CA LEU A 565 29.18 35.89 56.55
C LEU A 565 30.66 36.01 56.93
N LEU A 566 31.13 37.25 57.06
CA LEU A 566 32.37 37.56 57.75
C LEU A 566 32.20 37.14 59.22
N LEU A 567 32.68 35.95 59.55
CA LEU A 567 32.95 35.51 60.92
C LEU A 567 34.17 36.29 61.44
N PRO A 568 34.04 37.10 62.52
CA PRO A 568 35.19 37.69 63.17
C PRO A 568 35.92 36.61 63.99
N CYS A 569 37.19 36.37 63.65
CA CYS A 569 38.14 35.66 64.49
C CYS A 569 38.26 36.34 65.85
N LEU A 570 37.72 35.72 66.91
CA LEU A 570 38.09 35.98 68.29
C LEU A 570 38.99 34.83 68.77
N CYS A 571 40.30 35.06 68.70
CA CYS A 571 41.29 34.33 69.49
C CYS A 571 42.25 35.37 70.08
N ALA A 572 42.01 35.75 71.33
CA ALA A 572 42.96 36.52 72.13
C ALA A 572 43.11 35.84 73.51
N SER A 573 44.17 35.04 73.59
CA SER A 573 45.13 34.94 74.70
C SER A 573 44.61 35.05 76.14
N SER A 574 44.47 33.90 76.81
CA SER A 574 44.63 33.79 78.26
C SER A 574 46.12 33.69 78.62
N HIS A 575 46.68 34.80 79.12
CA HIS A 575 47.94 34.76 79.87
C HIS A 575 47.64 34.90 81.36
N ASN A 576 47.91 33.82 82.09
CA ASN A 576 48.22 33.85 83.52
C ASN A 576 49.56 34.58 83.71
N LEU A 577 49.60 35.60 84.56
CA LEU A 577 50.78 35.84 85.40
C LEU A 577 50.43 36.68 86.64
N HIS A 578 50.86 36.13 87.76
CA HIS A 578 50.98 36.71 89.10
C HIS A 578 51.62 38.11 89.11
N LEU A 579 50.99 39.08 89.78
CA LEU A 579 51.36 39.68 91.08
C LEU A 579 50.56 40.97 91.31
#